data_AF-A0A351IUB1-F1
#
_entry.id   AF-A0A351IUB1-F1
#
_cell.length_a   1.000
_cell.length_b   1.000
_cell.length_c   1.000
_cell.angle_alpha   90.00
_cell.angle_beta   90.00
_cell.angle_gamma   90.00
#
_symmetry.space_group_name_H-M   'P 1'
#
loop_
_entity.id
_entity.type
_entity.pdbx_description
1 polymer ?
#
loop_
_entity_poly.entity_id
_entity_poly.type
_entity_poly.pdbx_seq_one_letter_code
_entity_poly.pdbx_strand_id
1 'polypeptide(L)'
;ANFAIDDPPLKLVLFEKPGGGGTINHLGVEVGTTAEVVAAEARLADAGLETTGVDDTECCYAEKTETWLEAPDDLRWEWYVKTADSDQMDSVVVGRHSAPGSDTTCCG
;
A
#
# COMPACT_ATOMS: atom_id res chain seq x y z
N ALA A 1 6.95 2.22 -13.56
CA ALA A 1 6.82 3.67 -13.88
C ALA A 1 5.75 4.28 -12.97
N ASN A 2 5.95 5.51 -12.50
CA ASN A 2 5.05 6.19 -11.56
C ASN A 2 4.52 7.49 -12.19
N PHE A 3 3.20 7.66 -12.17
CA PHE A 3 2.53 8.85 -12.69
C PHE A 3 1.62 9.43 -11.59
N ALA A 4 1.76 10.73 -11.34
CA ALA A 4 0.82 11.50 -10.53
C ALA A 4 0.05 12.43 -11.48
N ILE A 5 -1.26 12.24 -11.56
CA ILE A 5 -2.18 13.00 -12.41
C ILE A 5 -3.03 13.85 -11.47
N ASP A 6 -3.07 15.16 -11.68
CA ASP A 6 -3.78 16.07 -10.79
C ASP A 6 -5.29 16.17 -11.08
N ASP A 7 -5.69 16.02 -12.35
CA ASP A 7 -7.09 16.13 -12.78
C ASP A 7 -7.45 15.11 -13.88
N PRO A 8 -8.29 14.09 -13.58
CA PRO A 8 -8.75 13.73 -12.24
C PRO A 8 -7.58 13.21 -11.37
N PRO A 9 -7.62 13.42 -10.03
CA PRO A 9 -6.55 12.99 -9.14
C PRO A 9 -6.37 11.47 -9.21
N LEU A 10 -5.19 11.03 -9.67
CA LEU A 10 -4.86 9.62 -9.84
C LEU A 10 -3.36 9.36 -9.72
N LYS A 11 -3.00 8.42 -8.85
CA LYS A 11 -1.69 7.78 -8.83
C LYS A 11 -1.73 6.51 -9.68
N LEU A 12 -1.02 6.50 -10.82
CA LEU A 12 -0.92 5.32 -11.69
C LEU A 12 0.49 4.73 -11.62
N VAL A 13 0.58 3.47 -11.20
CA VAL A 13 1.83 2.71 -11.13
C VAL A 13 1.80 1.59 -12.15
N LEU A 14 2.76 1.57 -13.06
CA LEU A 14 2.92 0.52 -14.07
C LEU A 14 4.08 -0.41 -13.71
N PHE A 15 3.76 -1.69 -13.54
CA PHE A 15 4.72 -2.76 -13.34
C PHE A 15 4.94 -3.53 -14.65
N GLU A 16 6.21 -3.72 -15.01
CA GLU A 16 6.56 -4.56 -16.15
C GLU A 16 6.41 -6.04 -15.77
N LYS A 17 5.71 -6.81 -16.61
CA LYS A 17 5.54 -8.25 -16.44
C LYS A 17 5.78 -8.97 -17.78
N PRO A 18 7.01 -9.43 -18.05
CA PRO A 18 7.32 -10.13 -19.30
C PRO A 18 6.49 -11.41 -19.44
N GLY A 19 5.87 -11.63 -20.61
CA GLY A 19 5.13 -12.87 -20.91
C GLY A 19 3.65 -12.88 -20.51
N GLY A 20 3.14 -11.81 -19.85
CA GLY A 20 1.72 -11.65 -19.57
C GLY A 20 1.43 -10.28 -18.93
N GLY A 21 0.47 -9.54 -19.48
CA GLY A 21 0.12 -8.19 -19.03
C GLY A 21 -1.39 -7.93 -19.09
N GLY A 22 -1.80 -6.69 -18.82
CA GLY A 22 -3.21 -6.29 -18.84
C GLY A 22 -4.01 -6.69 -17.60
N THR A 23 -3.35 -7.13 -16.53
CA THR A 23 -3.95 -7.47 -15.24
C THR A 23 -3.76 -6.32 -14.24
N ILE A 24 -4.67 -6.20 -13.28
CA ILE A 24 -4.46 -5.33 -12.11
C ILE A 24 -3.46 -6.02 -11.18
N ASN A 25 -2.51 -5.26 -10.62
CA ASN A 25 -1.58 -5.76 -9.61
C ASN A 25 -2.21 -5.64 -8.21
N HIS A 26 -2.61 -4.43 -7.83
CA HIS A 26 -3.41 -4.11 -6.66
C HIS A 26 -4.10 -2.75 -6.87
N LEU A 27 -5.00 -2.38 -5.95
CA LEU A 27 -5.59 -1.04 -5.89
C LEU A 27 -5.16 -0.34 -4.61
N GLY A 28 -5.07 0.99 -4.67
CA GLY A 28 -4.62 1.79 -3.53
C GLY A 28 -5.42 3.07 -3.37
N VAL A 29 -5.56 3.51 -2.12
CA VAL A 29 -6.11 4.80 -1.74
C VAL A 29 -5.01 5.61 -1.05
N GLU A 30 -4.46 6.58 -1.78
CA GLU A 30 -3.51 7.55 -1.24
C GLU A 30 -4.26 8.58 -0.39
N VAL A 31 -3.89 8.69 0.89
CA VAL A 31 -4.45 9.64 1.85
C VAL A 31 -3.42 10.71 2.22
N GLY A 32 -3.86 11.79 2.87
CA GLY A 32 -2.99 12.94 3.16
C GLY A 32 -2.12 12.76 4.40
N THR A 33 -2.47 11.88 5.33
CA THR A 33 -1.81 11.75 6.64
C THR A 33 -1.78 10.33 7.18
N THR A 34 -0.81 10.04 8.05
CA THR A 34 -0.72 8.75 8.76
C THR A 34 -1.95 8.49 9.64
N ALA A 35 -2.52 9.54 10.23
CA ALA A 35 -3.73 9.42 11.04
C ALA A 35 -4.93 8.92 10.23
N GLU A 36 -5.01 9.25 8.93
CA GLU A 36 -6.06 8.76 8.04
C GLU A 36 -5.85 7.27 7.69
N VAL A 37 -4.60 6.79 7.60
CA VAL A 37 -4.30 5.34 7.45
C VAL A 37 -4.75 4.57 8.69
N VAL A 38 -4.41 5.07 9.89
CA VAL A 38 -4.85 4.46 11.15
C VAL A 38 -6.38 4.48 11.28
N ALA A 39 -7.03 5.57 10.89
CA ALA A 39 -8.50 5.64 10.88
C ALA A 39 -9.13 4.68 9.86
N ALA A 40 -8.48 4.45 8.72
CA ALA A 40 -8.91 3.47 7.73
C ALA A 40 -8.78 2.04 8.26
N GLU A 41 -7.66 1.68 8.89
CA GLU A 41 -7.46 0.38 9.55
C GLU A 41 -8.57 0.12 10.56
N ALA A 42 -8.82 1.06 11.48
CA ALA A 42 -9.81 0.88 12.54
C ALA A 42 -11.21 0.66 11.96
N ARG A 43 -11.57 1.44 10.92
CA ARG A 43 -12.85 1.30 10.20
C ARG A 43 -12.97 -0.06 9.51
N LEU A 44 -11.89 -0.59 8.94
CA LEU A 44 -11.88 -1.90 8.26
C LEU A 44 -12.01 -3.04 9.28
N ALA A 45 -11.25 -2.97 10.37
CA ALA A 45 -11.31 -3.92 11.47
C ALA A 45 -12.70 -3.94 12.15
N ASP A 46 -13.30 -2.77 12.40
CA ASP A 46 -14.65 -2.63 12.94
C ASP A 46 -15.73 -3.22 12.02
N ALA A 47 -15.47 -3.25 10.71
CA ALA A 47 -16.32 -3.91 9.73
C ALA A 47 -16.11 -5.44 9.64
N GLY A 48 -15.18 -6.00 10.43
CA GLY A 48 -14.84 -7.41 10.45
C GLY A 48 -13.99 -7.85 9.25
N LEU A 49 -13.27 -6.91 8.63
CA LEU A 49 -12.31 -7.22 7.56
C LEU A 49 -10.94 -7.47 8.17
N GLU A 50 -10.32 -8.58 7.77
CA GLU A 50 -8.94 -8.89 8.14
C GLU A 50 -7.98 -7.95 7.40
N THR A 51 -7.12 -7.28 8.15
CA THR A 51 -6.08 -6.39 7.60
C THR A 51 -4.70 -6.83 8.09
N THR A 52 -3.65 -6.31 7.47
CA THR A 52 -2.27 -6.53 7.92
C THR A 52 -1.91 -5.73 9.19
N GLY A 53 -2.79 -4.88 9.71
CA GLY A 53 -2.44 -3.82 10.65
C GLY A 53 -1.76 -2.64 9.95
N VAL A 54 -1.29 -1.66 10.74
CA VAL A 54 -0.59 -0.48 10.23
C VAL A 54 0.92 -0.67 10.35
N ASP A 55 1.63 -0.55 9.23
CA ASP A 55 3.08 -0.63 9.16
C ASP A 55 3.66 0.63 8.50
N ASP A 56 4.86 1.02 8.92
CA ASP A 56 5.71 1.93 8.18
C ASP A 56 6.67 1.09 7.31
N THR A 57 6.65 1.34 6.01
CA THR A 57 7.46 0.62 5.04
C THR A 57 8.27 1.58 4.19
N GLU A 58 9.45 1.14 3.80
CA GLU A 58 10.29 1.80 2.81
C GLU A 58 10.39 0.86 1.61
N CYS A 59 9.83 1.28 0.47
CA CYS A 59 9.81 0.48 -0.73
C CYS A 59 9.58 1.38 -1.96
N CYS A 60 10.11 0.96 -3.12
CA CYS A 60 9.78 1.61 -4.39
C CYS A 60 10.11 3.12 -4.39
N TYR A 61 11.22 3.51 -3.72
CA TYR A 61 11.71 4.87 -3.55
C TYR A 61 10.85 5.79 -2.66
N ALA A 62 10.06 5.22 -1.77
CA ALA A 62 9.25 6.00 -0.83
C ALA A 62 9.22 5.35 0.55
N GLU A 63 9.26 6.19 1.59
CA GLU A 63 8.77 5.81 2.91
C GLU A 63 7.26 6.06 2.92
N LYS A 64 6.52 5.12 3.51
CA LYS A 64 5.07 5.23 3.66
C LYS A 64 4.58 4.61 4.95
N THR A 65 3.47 5.12 5.44
CA THR A 65 2.63 4.39 6.41
C THR A 65 1.46 3.78 5.67
N GLU A 66 1.17 2.50 5.92
CA GLU A 66 0.18 1.75 5.15
C GLU A 66 -0.55 0.67 5.95
N THR A 67 -1.71 0.26 5.43
CA THR A 67 -2.43 -0.95 5.84
C THR A 67 -2.99 -1.64 4.60
N TRP A 68 -3.03 -2.98 4.62
CA TRP A 68 -3.46 -3.80 3.49
C TRP A 68 -4.60 -4.73 3.88
N LEU A 69 -5.41 -5.10 2.88
CA LEU A 69 -6.34 -6.23 2.95
C LEU A 69 -6.37 -6.98 1.62
N GLU A 70 -6.80 -8.24 1.68
CA GLU A 70 -7.05 -9.08 0.50
C GLU A 70 -8.56 -9.27 0.31
N ALA A 71 -9.06 -8.94 -0.88
CA ALA A 71 -10.45 -9.15 -1.23
C ALA A 71 -10.72 -10.63 -1.61
N PRO A 72 -11.97 -11.10 -1.58
CA PRO A 72 -12.31 -12.50 -1.90
C PRO A 72 -11.95 -12.96 -3.32
N ASP A 73 -11.61 -12.05 -4.22
CA ASP A 73 -11.17 -12.29 -5.60
C ASP A 73 -9.65 -12.18 -5.77
N ASP A 74 -8.90 -12.34 -4.67
CA ASP A 74 -7.43 -12.24 -4.58
C ASP A 74 -6.88 -10.84 -4.91
N LEU A 75 -7.74 -9.83 -5.08
CA LEU A 75 -7.31 -8.45 -5.32
C LEU A 75 -6.90 -7.78 -4.00
N ARG A 76 -5.65 -7.33 -3.92
CA ARG A 76 -5.14 -6.59 -2.77
C ARG A 76 -5.52 -5.12 -2.83
N TRP A 77 -5.83 -4.56 -1.66
CA TRP A 77 -6.12 -3.14 -1.46
C TRP A 77 -5.19 -2.54 -0.39
N GLU A 78 -4.63 -1.37 -0.67
CA GLU A 78 -3.87 -0.58 0.30
C GLU A 78 -4.55 0.77 0.61
N TRP A 79 -4.39 1.21 1.87
CA TRP A 79 -4.49 2.62 2.24
C TRP A 79 -3.11 3.06 2.68
N TYR A 80 -2.59 4.14 2.09
CA TYR A 80 -1.24 4.59 2.38
C TYR A 80 -1.10 6.10 2.32
N VAL A 81 -0.06 6.60 2.98
CA VAL A 81 0.45 7.95 2.81
C VAL A 81 1.94 7.88 2.55
N LYS A 82 2.42 8.62 1.55
CA LYS A 82 3.87 8.80 1.36
C LYS A 82 4.39 9.79 2.40
N THR A 83 5.34 9.36 3.22
CA THR A 83 5.95 10.18 4.27
C THR A 83 7.28 10.79 3.83
N ALA A 84 8.05 10.11 2.98
CA ALA A 84 9.29 10.62 2.40
C ALA A 84 9.64 9.96 1.05
N ASP A 85 10.60 10.52 0.34
CA ASP A 85 11.32 9.84 -0.75
C ASP A 85 12.42 8.95 -0.14
N SER A 86 12.68 7.81 -0.76
CA SER A 86 13.75 6.88 -0.41
C SER A 86 14.57 6.53 -1.65
N ASP A 87 15.84 6.17 -1.47
CA ASP A 87 16.70 5.65 -2.55
C ASP A 87 16.64 4.11 -2.68
N GLN A 88 15.82 3.43 -1.88
CA GLN A 88 15.70 1.97 -1.81
C GLN A 88 14.63 1.43 -2.77
N MET A 89 15.00 0.38 -3.52
CA MET A 89 14.06 -0.35 -4.37
C MET A 89 13.35 -1.48 -3.62
N ASP A 90 14.06 -2.20 -2.74
CA ASP A 90 13.55 -3.38 -2.04
C ASP A 90 12.61 -2.99 -0.89
N SER A 91 11.63 -3.85 -0.58
CA SER A 91 10.69 -3.63 0.53
C SER A 91 11.33 -3.91 1.88
N VAL A 92 11.34 -2.93 2.78
CA VAL A 92 11.72 -3.12 4.18
C VAL A 92 10.64 -2.53 5.10
N VAL A 93 10.18 -3.31 6.08
CA VAL A 93 9.34 -2.78 7.16
C VAL A 93 10.23 -2.00 8.12
N VAL A 94 10.02 -0.70 8.23
CA VAL A 94 10.83 0.23 9.05
C VAL A 94 10.23 0.38 10.45
N GLY A 95 8.92 0.19 10.60
CA GLY A 95 8.23 0.20 11.88
C GLY A 95 6.89 -0.53 11.82
N ARG A 96 6.48 -1.17 12.93
CA ARG A 96 5.15 -1.79 13.05
C ARG A 96 4.32 -1.09 14.10
N HIS A 97 3.11 -0.67 13.74
CA HIS A 97 2.11 -0.16 14.67
C HIS A 97 1.11 -1.30 15.00
N SER A 98 1.62 -2.33 15.70
CA SER A 98 0.88 -3.47 16.33
C SER A 98 0.21 -4.53 15.43
N ALA A 99 0.93 -5.62 15.12
CA ALA A 99 0.62 -7.06 15.35
C ALA A 99 1.63 -7.91 14.53
N PRO A 100 2.00 -9.14 14.93
CA PRO A 100 3.04 -9.90 14.25
C PRO A 100 2.48 -10.82 13.14
N GLY A 101 2.94 -10.61 11.91
CA GLY A 101 3.12 -11.70 10.93
C GLY A 101 2.54 -11.45 9.55
N SER A 102 3.37 -11.05 8.60
CA SER A 102 3.30 -11.45 7.19
C SER A 102 4.58 -10.99 6.48
N ASP A 103 5.05 -11.79 5.52
CA ASP A 103 6.03 -11.37 4.51
C ASP A 103 5.30 -10.39 3.58
N THR A 104 5.40 -9.09 3.85
CA THR A 104 4.71 -8.06 3.08
C THR A 104 5.51 -7.71 1.82
N THR A 105 5.20 -8.39 0.72
CA THR A 105 5.60 -7.91 -0.61
C THR A 105 4.71 -6.73 -0.98
N CYS A 106 5.30 -5.54 -0.91
CA CYS A 106 4.60 -4.25 -1.00
C CYS A 106 4.25 -3.85 -2.46
N CYS A 107 5.08 -4.24 -3.42
CA CYS A 107 4.93 -3.90 -4.86
C CYS A 107 4.83 -5.14 -5.79
N GLY A 108 4.61 -6.36 -5.27
CA GLY A 108 4.76 -7.60 -6.04
C GLY A 108 3.99 -8.79 -5.48
#